data_AF-A0A9E1MNU9-F1
#
_entry.id   AF-A0A9E1MNU9-F1
#
_cell.length_a   1.000
_cell.length_b   1.000
_cell.length_c   1.000
_cell.angle_alpha   90.00
_cell.angle_beta   90.00
_cell.angle_gamma   90.00
#
_symmetry.space_group_name_H-M   'P 1'
#
loop_
_entity.id
_entity.type
_entity.pdbx_description
1 polymer ?
#
loop_
_entity_poly.entity_id
_entity_poly.type
_entity_poly.pdbx_seq_one_letter_code
_entity_poly.pdbx_strand_id
1 'polypeptide(L)' 'MNKNVIKIKKKGDDGYKVISVRIKESTLNKIDNLSTQSNRSRNELINIILESSVDDVEIN' A
#
# COMPACT_ATOMS: atom_id res chain seq x y z
N MET A 1 -5.55 40.92 0.63
CA MET A 1 -5.92 39.67 1.33
C MET A 1 -5.73 38.52 0.35
N ASN A 2 -4.60 37.81 0.42
CA ASN A 2 -4.31 36.71 -0.51
C ASN A 2 -5.16 35.50 -0.12
N LYS A 3 -6.14 35.16 -0.96
CA LYS A 3 -6.90 33.91 -0.87
C LYS A 3 -5.92 32.74 -1.04
N ASN A 4 -5.60 32.04 0.05
CA ASN A 4 -4.96 30.74 -0.01
C ASN A 4 -5.96 29.75 -0.65
N VAL A 5 -5.86 29.58 -1.96
CA VAL A 5 -6.67 28.61 -2.70
C VAL A 5 -6.11 27.23 -2.40
N ILE A 6 -6.82 26.45 -1.59
CA ILE A 6 -6.49 25.05 -1.34
C ILE A 6 -6.70 24.31 -2.66
N LYS A 7 -5.61 24.04 -3.39
CA LYS A 7 -5.63 23.18 -4.58
C LYS A 7 -5.94 21.76 -4.12
N ILE A 8 -7.20 21.36 -4.23
CA ILE A 8 -7.62 19.97 -4.03
C ILE A 8 -7.00 19.15 -5.16
N LYS A 9 -5.93 18.41 -4.87
CA LYS A 9 -5.41 17.39 -5.80
C LYS A 9 -6.52 16.37 -6.03
N LYS A 10 -6.82 16.04 -7.28
CA LYS A 10 -7.80 14.99 -7.60
C LYS A 10 -7.32 13.69 -6.96
N LYS A 11 -8.20 13.01 -6.21
CA LYS A 11 -7.92 11.66 -5.69
C LYS A 11 -7.53 10.75 -6.86
N GLY A 12 -6.34 10.16 -6.82
CA GLY A 12 -5.83 9.23 -7.85
C GLY A 12 -4.67 9.74 -8.72
N ASP A 13 -4.14 10.94 -8.44
CA ASP A 13 -2.97 11.51 -9.15
C ASP A 13 -1.65 11.27 -8.39
N ASP A 14 -1.63 10.31 -7.47
CA ASP A 14 -0.48 9.93 -6.63
C ASP A 14 0.33 8.76 -7.20
N GLY A 15 -0.05 8.25 -8.37
CA GLY A 15 0.62 7.13 -9.04
C GLY A 15 0.20 5.74 -8.53
N TYR A 16 -0.76 5.66 -7.60
CA TYR A 16 -1.24 4.39 -7.06
C TYR A 16 -2.61 4.01 -7.63
N LYS A 17 -2.82 2.71 -7.86
CA LYS A 17 -4.10 2.16 -8.31
C LYS A 17 -4.69 1.24 -7.24
N VAL A 18 -5.94 1.48 -6.87
CA VAL A 18 -6.67 0.57 -5.97
C VAL A 18 -7.08 -0.67 -6.74
N ILE A 19 -6.67 -1.84 -6.25
CA ILE A 19 -7.03 -3.15 -6.77
C ILE A 19 -7.60 -4.03 -5.65
N SER A 20 -8.48 -4.96 -6.02
CA SER A 20 -8.99 -5.98 -5.10
C SER A 20 -8.24 -7.29 -5.34
N VAL A 21 -7.53 -7.79 -4.32
CA VAL A 21 -6.78 -9.05 -4.38
C VAL A 21 -7.30 -10.01 -3.31
N ARG A 22 -7.42 -11.30 -3.67
CA ARG A 22 -7.73 -12.36 -2.71
C ARG A 22 -6.44 -12.91 -2.13
N ILE A 23 -6.27 -12.78 -0.82
CA ILE A 23 -5.12 -13.30 -0.08
C ILE A 23 -5.57 -14.32 0.97
N LYS A 24 -4.67 -15.22 1.36
CA LYS A 24 -4.93 -16.16 2.47
C LYS A 24 -5.03 -15.36 3.78
N GLU A 25 -5.99 -15.73 4.62
CA GLU A 25 -6.21 -15.09 5.94
C GLU A 25 -4.97 -15.16 6.83
N SER A 26 -4.26 -16.30 6.81
CA SER A 26 -3.01 -16.46 7.55
C SER A 26 -1.90 -15.51 7.11
N THR A 27 -1.86 -15.13 5.82
CA THR A 27 -0.91 -14.13 5.31
C THR A 27 -1.31 -12.73 5.78
N LEU A 28 -2.61 -12.40 5.73
CA LEU A 28 -3.12 -11.13 6.23
C LEU A 28 -2.81 -10.94 7.73
N ASN A 29 -3.04 -11.96 8.55
CA ASN A 29 -2.75 -11.91 9.99
C ASN A 29 -1.25 -11.65 10.28
N LYS A 30 -0.34 -12.18 9.45
CA LYS A 30 1.10 -11.88 9.57
C LYS A 30 1.40 -10.42 9.24
N ILE A 31 0.78 -9.88 8.19
CA ILE A 31 0.93 -8.47 7.80
C ILE A 31 0.36 -7.55 8.89
N ASP A 32 -0.78 -7.90 9.49
CA ASP A 32 -1.40 -7.14 10.58
C ASP A 32 -0.50 -7.09 11.81
N ASN A 33 0.09 -8.22 12.20
CA ASN A 33 1.08 -8.26 13.27
C ASN A 33 2.29 -7.38 12.96
N LEU A 34 2.84 -7.45 11.74
CA LEU A 34 3.95 -6.59 11.32
C LEU A 34 3.56 -5.11 11.31
N SER A 35 2.33 -4.78 10.92
CA SER A 35 1.79 -3.42 10.93
C SER A 35 1.80 -2.83 12.35
N THR A 36 1.33 -3.61 13.33
CA THR A 36 1.35 -3.18 14.74
C THR A 36 2.77 -2.99 15.29
N GLN A 37 3.72 -3.84 14.90
CA GLN A 37 5.10 -3.78 15.36
C GLN A 37 5.92 -2.65 14.72
N SER A 38 5.66 -2.35 13.44
CA SER A 38 6.44 -1.38 12.66
C SER A 38 5.87 0.04 12.66
N ASN A 39 4.69 0.25 13.24
CA ASN A 39 3.93 1.51 13.18
C ASN A 39 3.69 1.99 11.73
N ARG A 40 3.54 1.04 10.80
CA ARG A 40 3.21 1.28 9.39
C ARG A 40 1.83 0.76 9.06
N SER A 41 1.19 1.33 8.05
CA SER A 41 -0.11 0.80 7.61
C SER A 41 0.05 -0.55 6.92
N ARG A 42 -0.99 -1.39 7.00
CA ARG A 42 -1.04 -2.67 6.26
C ARG A 42 -0.82 -2.48 4.76
N ASN A 43 -1.42 -1.43 4.18
CA ASN A 43 -1.29 -1.13 2.75
C ASN A 43 0.15 -0.76 2.38
N GLU A 44 0.82 0.02 3.22
CA GLU A 44 2.22 0.38 3.03
C GLU A 44 3.12 -0.86 3.11
N LEU A 45 2.91 -1.73 4.10
CA LEU A 45 3.66 -2.98 4.20
C LEU A 45 3.43 -3.91 3.01
N ILE A 46 2.18 -4.01 2.55
CA ILE A 46 1.85 -4.78 1.34
C ILE A 46 2.62 -4.24 0.13
N ASN A 47 2.65 -2.92 -0.06
CA ASN A 47 3.41 -2.32 -1.16
C ASN A 47 4.91 -2.62 -1.04
N ILE A 48 5.51 -2.45 0.13
CA ILE A 48 6.95 -2.74 0.35
C ILE A 48 7.28 -4.20 0.05
N ILE A 49 6.44 -5.13 0.51
CA ILE A 49 6.62 -6.56 0.27
C ILE A 49 6.50 -6.86 -1.23
N LEU A 50 5.49 -6.29 -1.90
CA LEU A 50 5.30 -6.50 -3.35
C LEU A 50 6.45 -5.90 -4.16
N GLU A 51 6.87 -4.66 -3.88
CA GLU A 51 7.97 -3.99 -4.56
C GLU A 51 9.29 -4.73 -4.39
N SER A 52 9.58 -5.25 -3.18
CA SER A 52 10.80 -6.04 -2.95
C SER A 52 10.77 -7.43 -3.55
N SER A 53 9.59 -8.00 -3.80
CA SER A 53 9.46 -9.38 -4.28
C SER A 53 9.21 -9.48 -5.78
N VAL A 54 8.65 -8.44 -6.42
CA VAL A 54 8.17 -8.53 -7.81
C VAL A 54 9.28 -8.86 -8.80
N ASP A 55 10.51 -8.38 -8.56
CA ASP A 55 11.66 -8.61 -9.44
C ASP A 55 12.25 -10.03 -9.27
N ASP A 56 12.00 -10.67 -8.12
CA ASP A 56 12.54 -11.99 -7.76
C ASP A 56 11.55 -13.14 -8.03
N VAL A 57 10.31 -12.85 -8.42
CA VAL A 57 9.27 -13.88 -8.62
C VAL A 57 9.41 -14.52 -10.00
N GLU A 58 9.79 -15.80 -10.02
CA GLU A 58 9.64 -16.66 -11.19
C GLU A 58 8.24 -17.29 -11.24
N ILE A 59 7.56 -17.14 -12.37
CA ILE A 59 6.25 -17.73 -12.62
C ILE A 59 6.47 -19.01 -13.44
N ASN A 60 6.06 -20.15 -12.87
CA ASN A 60 6.07 -21.46 -13.54
C ASN A 60 4.67 -21.86 -14.01
#